data_AF-M1R678-F1
#
_entry.id   AF-M1R678-F1
#
_cell.length_a   1.000
_cell.length_b   1.000
_cell.length_c   1.000
_cell.angle_alpha   90.00
_cell.angle_beta   90.00
_cell.angle_gamma   90.00
#
_symmetry.space_group_name_H-M   'P 1'
#
loop_
_entity.id
_entity.type
_entity.pdbx_description
1 polymer ?
#
loop_
_entity_poly.entity_id
_entity_poly.type
_entity_poly.pdbx_seq_one_letter_code
_entity_poly.pdbx_strand_id
1 'polypeptide(L)'
;MFKFKTHKYFNSPKLKSVSLKKDENHPNKGYIIVSGLFGNKKHMHWVINEEDTNKEIKIPENVIEEYKSDVNREEKFDLLKIADSGKSVPCFYITDNQNTDNQNNVLAFGHTGFFRLPYELTIGDHIPEELRSEDKTDFAEAIFGKESKWASRVFFEDAFLGEEQNDVFMNETSPKILASPKPTAFQLYLEQPYEENTYLRNLKHWDDKDALIRGHKLYWHRDTPDNPKDKYSWNEGEVKDDTQHTVIKPIKRNIKFKSRIRFENLTKEELGALLFVLDLPQNHYHKIGMGKPLGLGSIEIKPKVFIVDREKRYKSLFKDDAWNLAEEDKTSEINEFKNAFGTYILSKISNDNKRNANDDKKSADLLWQTERLSQLKIMLSWNNPETRDWLEKTRYMMIECQPTVGYECICAGTNKDKCNEYKDRPVLPKPEKVIISNR
;
A
#
# COMPACT_ATOMS: atom_id res chain seq x y z
N MET A 1 29.31 18.08 1.13
CA MET A 1 29.08 18.98 -0.03
C MET A 1 29.67 18.32 -1.26
N PHE A 2 28.83 17.69 -2.09
CA PHE A 2 29.25 17.07 -3.35
C PHE A 2 29.36 18.14 -4.44
N LYS A 3 30.49 18.18 -5.13
CA LYS A 3 30.81 19.16 -6.17
C LYS A 3 31.04 18.40 -7.47
N PHE A 4 30.29 18.72 -8.53
CA PHE A 4 30.42 18.06 -9.82
C PHE A 4 30.91 19.05 -10.88
N LYS A 5 31.77 18.60 -11.80
CA LYS A 5 32.33 19.42 -12.89
C LYS A 5 31.66 19.05 -14.21
N THR A 6 31.33 20.04 -15.05
CA THR A 6 30.27 19.84 -16.09
C THR A 6 30.65 20.14 -17.54
N HIS A 7 29.82 19.64 -18.47
CA HIS A 7 29.77 19.94 -19.90
C HIS A 7 28.30 20.15 -20.36
N LYS A 8 28.07 21.09 -21.30
CA LYS A 8 26.74 21.42 -21.85
C LYS A 8 26.56 20.75 -23.23
N TYR A 9 25.51 19.96 -23.43
CA TYR A 9 25.21 19.30 -24.72
C TYR A 9 24.59 20.31 -25.71
N PHE A 10 25.23 20.57 -26.85
CA PHE A 10 24.66 21.42 -27.91
C PHE A 10 24.67 20.83 -29.32
N ASN A 11 25.27 19.66 -29.56
CA ASN A 11 25.18 18.92 -30.82
C ASN A 11 25.59 17.47 -30.59
N SER A 12 24.94 16.51 -31.23
CA SER A 12 25.23 15.07 -31.10
C SER A 12 26.04 14.58 -32.30
N PRO A 13 27.37 14.75 -32.35
CA PRO A 13 28.19 14.15 -33.38
C PRO A 13 28.17 12.62 -33.23
N LYS A 14 28.03 11.90 -34.34
CA LYS A 14 28.11 10.44 -34.36
C LYS A 14 29.54 10.01 -34.01
N LEU A 15 29.71 9.25 -32.94
CA LEU A 15 30.98 8.59 -32.60
C LEU A 15 31.36 7.62 -33.73
N LYS A 16 32.49 7.85 -34.42
CA LYS A 16 32.93 7.04 -35.57
C LYS A 16 33.91 5.93 -35.17
N SER A 17 34.81 6.20 -34.23
CA SER A 17 35.83 5.27 -33.74
C SER A 17 36.29 5.66 -32.34
N VAL A 18 36.89 4.71 -31.61
CA VAL A 18 37.44 4.90 -30.27
C VAL A 18 38.80 4.20 -30.18
N SER A 19 39.72 4.76 -29.40
CA SER A 19 41.05 4.19 -29.15
C SER A 19 41.37 4.23 -27.66
N LEU A 20 42.07 3.19 -27.17
CA LEU A 20 42.59 3.15 -25.80
C LEU A 20 43.85 4.03 -25.64
N LYS A 21 44.45 4.48 -26.74
CA LYS A 21 45.63 5.34 -26.76
C LYS A 21 45.30 6.63 -27.50
N LYS A 22 45.83 7.75 -27.02
CA LYS A 22 45.70 9.04 -27.70
C LYS A 22 46.53 9.02 -28.98
N ASP A 23 45.92 9.39 -30.10
CA ASP A 23 46.56 9.52 -31.42
C ASP A 23 45.93 10.70 -32.20
N GLU A 24 46.46 10.99 -33.39
CA GLU A 24 45.99 12.11 -34.22
C GLU A 24 44.52 11.97 -34.64
N ASN A 25 44.01 10.75 -34.79
CA ASN A 25 42.62 10.47 -35.14
C ASN A 25 41.69 10.46 -33.91
N HIS A 26 42.23 10.36 -32.70
CA HIS A 26 41.51 10.31 -31.43
C HIS A 26 42.09 11.32 -30.42
N PRO A 27 42.02 12.64 -30.68
CA PRO A 27 42.67 13.66 -29.86
C PRO A 27 42.00 13.89 -28.50
N ASN A 28 40.72 13.54 -28.38
CA ASN A 28 39.89 13.80 -27.20
C ASN A 28 39.74 12.54 -26.35
N LYS A 29 39.93 12.68 -25.03
CA LYS A 29 39.67 11.63 -24.06
C LYS A 29 38.29 11.82 -23.43
N GLY A 30 37.66 10.72 -23.05
CA GLY A 30 36.34 10.72 -22.45
C GLY A 30 35.90 9.32 -22.04
N TYR A 31 34.62 9.23 -21.70
CA TYR A 31 33.94 8.07 -21.17
C TYR A 31 32.80 7.69 -22.11
N ILE A 32 32.70 6.40 -22.44
CA ILE A 32 31.54 5.84 -23.11
C ILE A 32 30.60 5.32 -22.05
N ILE A 33 29.36 5.81 -22.04
CA ILE A 33 28.35 5.36 -21.07
C ILE A 33 27.61 4.15 -21.64
N VAL A 34 27.86 3.00 -21.02
CA VAL A 34 27.21 1.74 -21.40
C VAL A 34 25.99 1.52 -20.51
N SER A 35 24.82 1.93 -21.01
CA SER A 35 23.54 1.59 -20.38
C SER A 35 23.04 0.19 -20.77
N GLY A 36 22.01 -0.30 -20.07
CA GLY A 36 21.32 -1.54 -20.44
C GLY A 36 20.70 -1.50 -21.85
N LEU A 37 20.25 -2.67 -22.32
CA LEU A 37 19.54 -2.79 -23.60
C LEU A 37 18.12 -2.20 -23.49
N PHE A 38 17.71 -1.41 -24.49
CA PHE A 38 16.35 -0.87 -24.61
C PHE A 38 15.59 -1.61 -25.73
N GLY A 39 15.49 -2.93 -25.59
CA GLY A 39 15.11 -3.81 -26.69
C GLY A 39 15.94 -3.50 -27.95
N ASN A 40 15.29 -3.46 -29.11
CA ASN A 40 15.94 -3.16 -30.40
C ASN A 40 16.04 -1.66 -30.71
N LYS A 41 15.68 -0.77 -29.78
CA LYS A 41 15.63 0.69 -30.03
C LYS A 41 16.95 1.40 -29.72
N LYS A 42 17.85 0.78 -28.97
CA LYS A 42 19.15 1.36 -28.63
C LYS A 42 20.09 1.28 -29.84
N HIS A 43 20.39 2.43 -30.42
CA HIS A 43 21.29 2.54 -31.58
C HIS A 43 22.42 3.57 -31.36
N MET A 44 22.51 4.17 -30.17
CA MET A 44 23.53 5.15 -29.79
C MET A 44 24.04 4.92 -28.36
N HIS A 45 25.27 5.36 -28.12
CA HIS A 45 25.89 5.47 -26.79
C HIS A 45 26.20 6.92 -26.49
N TRP A 46 26.08 7.33 -25.23
CA TRP A 46 26.57 8.65 -24.82
C TRP A 46 28.09 8.60 -24.65
N VAL A 47 28.74 9.66 -25.12
CA VAL A 47 30.15 9.94 -24.84
C VAL A 47 30.21 11.22 -24.02
N ILE A 48 30.86 11.15 -22.87
CA ILE A 48 31.10 12.27 -21.97
C ILE A 48 32.60 12.55 -21.97
N ASN A 49 33.02 13.78 -22.24
CA ASN A 49 34.44 14.14 -22.22
C ASN A 49 35.04 14.07 -20.80
N GLU A 50 36.36 14.25 -20.68
CA GLU A 50 36.98 14.46 -19.36
C GLU A 50 36.40 15.66 -18.62
N GLU A 51 36.52 15.66 -17.29
CA GLU A 51 36.02 16.74 -16.45
C GLU A 51 36.64 18.09 -16.81
N ASP A 52 35.81 19.14 -16.87
CA ASP A 52 36.29 20.53 -16.98
C ASP A 52 36.67 21.01 -15.57
N THR A 53 37.97 21.02 -15.28
CA THR A 53 38.50 21.41 -13.96
C THR A 53 38.22 22.87 -13.59
N ASN A 54 37.82 23.70 -14.56
CA ASN A 54 37.54 25.12 -14.36
C ASN A 54 36.05 25.43 -14.12
N LYS A 55 35.16 24.43 -14.22
CA LYS A 55 33.71 24.62 -14.04
C LYS A 55 33.17 23.69 -12.96
N GLU A 56 32.55 24.29 -11.96
CA GLU A 56 31.90 23.57 -10.86
C GLU A 56 30.40 23.87 -10.85
N ILE A 57 29.58 22.83 -10.70
CA ILE A 57 28.16 22.93 -10.39
C ILE A 57 27.93 22.29 -9.03
N LYS A 58 27.33 23.08 -8.14
CA LYS A 58 26.92 22.62 -6.82
C LYS A 58 25.55 21.95 -6.93
N ILE A 59 25.43 20.74 -6.39
CA ILE A 59 24.13 20.07 -6.28
C ILE A 59 23.48 20.49 -4.96
N PRO A 60 22.20 20.93 -4.97
CA PRO A 60 21.46 21.20 -3.75
C PRO A 60 21.36 19.98 -2.83
N GLU A 61 21.33 20.19 -1.51
CA GLU A 61 21.29 19.08 -0.55
C GLU A 61 20.00 18.26 -0.67
N ASN A 62 18.85 18.89 -0.93
CA ASN A 62 17.59 18.18 -1.14
C ASN A 62 17.66 17.22 -2.33
N VAL A 63 18.33 17.62 -3.43
CA VAL A 63 18.50 16.78 -4.62
C VAL A 63 19.42 15.58 -4.34
N ILE A 64 20.41 15.76 -3.46
CA ILE A 64 21.24 14.66 -2.96
C ILE A 64 20.41 13.67 -2.13
N GLU A 65 19.56 14.17 -1.23
CA GLU A 65 18.67 13.32 -0.43
C GLU A 65 17.63 12.58 -1.29
N GLU A 66 17.04 13.25 -2.28
CA GLU A 66 16.16 12.62 -3.27
C GLU A 66 16.89 11.52 -4.05
N TYR A 67 18.13 11.75 -4.48
CA TYR A 67 18.94 10.73 -5.16
C TYR A 67 19.17 9.48 -4.29
N LYS A 68 19.43 9.68 -2.99
CA LYS A 68 19.63 8.63 -1.98
C LYS A 68 18.34 7.86 -1.68
N SER A 69 17.17 8.48 -1.87
CA SER A 69 15.87 7.86 -1.61
C SER A 69 15.50 6.74 -2.58
N ASP A 70 16.22 6.59 -3.71
CA ASP A 70 16.01 5.49 -4.66
C ASP A 70 16.55 4.15 -4.11
N VAL A 71 15.71 3.45 -3.34
CA VAL A 71 16.01 2.14 -2.75
C VAL A 71 16.29 1.03 -3.79
N ASN A 72 15.94 1.25 -5.06
CA ASN A 72 16.18 0.28 -6.14
C ASN A 72 17.45 0.63 -6.94
N ARG A 73 18.32 1.52 -6.44
CA ARG A 73 19.60 1.84 -7.06
C ARG A 73 20.62 0.75 -6.72
N GLU A 74 21.22 0.17 -7.76
CA GLU A 74 22.33 -0.77 -7.58
C GLU A 74 23.57 -0.02 -7.09
N GLU A 75 24.21 -0.51 -6.03
CA GLU A 75 25.36 0.12 -5.37
C GLU A 75 26.53 0.41 -6.32
N LYS A 76 26.82 -0.49 -7.28
CA LYS A 76 27.88 -0.30 -8.27
C LYS A 76 27.66 0.91 -9.21
N PHE A 77 26.45 1.44 -9.30
CA PHE A 77 26.08 2.59 -10.13
C PHE A 77 25.71 3.82 -9.28
N ASP A 78 25.95 3.76 -7.97
CA ASP A 78 25.73 4.87 -7.06
C ASP A 78 26.85 5.91 -7.21
N LEU A 79 26.48 7.06 -7.76
CA LEU A 79 27.41 8.16 -8.03
C LEU A 79 28.01 8.73 -6.75
N LEU A 80 27.24 8.77 -5.65
CA LEU A 80 27.71 9.33 -4.38
C LEU A 80 28.75 8.41 -3.76
N LYS A 81 28.49 7.09 -3.73
CA LYS A 81 29.47 6.11 -3.24
C LYS A 81 30.76 6.08 -4.08
N ILE A 82 30.64 6.20 -5.40
CA ILE A 82 31.82 6.28 -6.28
C ILE A 82 32.60 7.57 -5.99
N ALA A 83 31.92 8.70 -5.85
CA ALA A 83 32.55 9.98 -5.53
C ALA A 83 33.27 9.94 -4.16
N ASP A 84 32.66 9.32 -3.14
CA ASP A 84 33.24 9.16 -1.80
C ASP A 84 34.52 8.30 -1.81
N SER A 85 34.67 7.40 -2.80
CA SER A 85 35.91 6.64 -3.00
C SER A 85 37.08 7.47 -3.57
N GLY A 86 36.86 8.76 -3.83
CA GLY A 86 37.84 9.67 -4.42
C GLY A 86 37.97 9.54 -5.95
N LYS A 87 37.09 8.76 -6.59
CA LYS A 87 37.08 8.58 -8.05
C LYS A 87 36.15 9.59 -8.71
N SER A 88 36.62 10.21 -9.78
CA SER A 88 35.74 10.99 -10.66
C SER A 88 34.89 10.05 -11.52
N VAL A 89 33.59 10.34 -11.61
CA VAL A 89 32.61 9.54 -12.35
C VAL A 89 31.72 10.44 -13.21
N PRO A 90 31.50 10.10 -14.50
CA PRO A 90 30.57 10.83 -15.33
C PRO A 90 29.15 10.78 -14.76
N CYS A 91 28.48 11.93 -14.75
CA CYS A 91 27.10 12.06 -14.33
C CYS A 91 26.28 12.87 -15.35
N PHE A 92 25.00 12.55 -15.45
CA PHE A 92 23.99 13.34 -16.14
C PHE A 92 23.22 14.13 -15.11
N TYR A 93 22.74 15.32 -15.49
CA TYR A 93 21.92 16.14 -14.62
C TYR A 93 20.94 16.97 -15.45
N ILE A 94 19.86 17.40 -14.79
CA ILE A 94 18.84 18.29 -15.33
C ILE A 94 18.96 19.61 -14.58
N THR A 95 18.86 20.72 -15.30
CA THR A 95 18.82 22.07 -14.74
C THR A 95 17.52 22.76 -15.09
N ASP A 96 17.09 23.68 -14.24
CA ASP A 96 16.06 24.64 -14.60
C ASP A 96 16.64 25.65 -15.61
N ASN A 97 16.10 25.66 -16.84
CA ASN A 97 16.52 26.58 -17.89
C ASN A 97 15.86 27.97 -17.77
N GLN A 98 14.95 28.19 -16.81
CA GLN A 98 14.25 29.46 -16.64
C GLN A 98 14.95 30.44 -15.68
N ASN A 99 15.97 30.00 -14.95
CA ASN A 99 16.78 30.89 -14.11
C ASN A 99 17.86 31.59 -14.95
N THR A 100 17.68 32.89 -15.14
CA THR A 100 18.65 33.80 -15.79
C THR A 100 19.80 34.23 -14.87
N ASP A 101 19.69 33.94 -13.57
CA ASP A 101 20.79 34.11 -12.64
C ASP A 101 21.75 32.93 -12.81
N ASN A 102 23.04 33.22 -12.99
CA ASN A 102 24.14 32.30 -13.31
C ASN A 102 24.40 31.14 -12.31
N GLN A 103 23.43 30.75 -11.48
CA GLN A 103 23.45 29.52 -10.71
C GLN A 103 22.59 28.48 -11.43
N ASN A 104 23.24 27.58 -12.16
CA ASN A 104 22.64 26.36 -12.69
C ASN A 104 22.03 25.55 -11.53
N ASN A 105 20.75 25.77 -11.24
CA ASN A 105 20.06 25.01 -10.21
C ASN A 105 19.81 23.60 -10.75
N VAL A 106 20.54 22.62 -10.20
CA VAL A 106 20.38 21.21 -10.56
C VAL A 106 19.07 20.72 -9.93
N LEU A 107 18.19 20.17 -10.75
CA LEU A 107 16.90 19.59 -10.32
C LEU A 107 17.02 18.11 -10.01
N ALA A 108 17.81 17.38 -10.80
CA ALA A 108 18.04 15.95 -10.61
C ALA A 108 19.34 15.51 -11.29
N PHE A 109 19.92 14.39 -10.85
CA PHE A 109 21.12 13.83 -11.47
C PHE A 109 21.13 12.30 -11.43
N GLY A 110 21.93 11.67 -12.30
CA GLY A 110 22.05 10.22 -12.35
C GLY A 110 23.14 9.70 -13.28
N HIS A 111 23.35 8.38 -13.22
CA HIS A 111 24.49 7.72 -13.87
C HIS A 111 24.37 7.61 -15.40
N THR A 112 23.16 7.61 -15.95
CA THR A 112 22.90 7.48 -17.40
C THR A 112 21.92 8.55 -17.86
N GLY A 113 21.86 8.87 -19.16
CA GLY A 113 20.94 9.89 -19.69
C GLY A 113 19.44 9.62 -19.49
N PHE A 114 19.05 8.38 -19.12
CA PHE A 114 17.67 8.02 -18.74
C PHE A 114 17.63 7.56 -17.28
N PHE A 115 18.18 8.35 -16.38
CA PHE A 115 18.07 8.10 -14.96
C PHE A 115 16.63 8.31 -14.45
N ARG A 116 16.26 7.63 -13.36
CA ARG A 116 14.92 7.76 -12.75
C ARG A 116 14.80 9.14 -12.11
N LEU A 117 13.67 9.80 -12.34
CA LEU A 117 13.33 11.04 -11.66
C LEU A 117 12.48 10.74 -10.42
N PRO A 118 12.78 11.36 -9.28
CA PRO A 118 11.88 11.36 -8.13
C PRO A 118 10.61 12.16 -8.46
N TYR A 119 9.54 11.89 -7.73
CA TYR A 119 8.36 12.75 -7.71
C TYR A 119 8.71 14.05 -6.96
N GLU A 120 8.17 15.18 -7.40
CA GLU A 120 8.36 16.48 -6.76
C GLU A 120 7.56 16.59 -5.45
N LEU A 121 6.38 15.96 -5.40
CA LEU A 121 5.55 15.92 -4.20
C LEU A 121 5.69 14.58 -3.48
N THR A 122 5.65 14.65 -2.16
CA THR A 122 5.61 13.47 -1.31
C THR A 122 4.17 12.95 -1.18
N ILE A 123 4.01 11.68 -0.79
CA ILE A 123 2.68 11.15 -0.42
C ILE A 123 2.03 12.01 0.68
N GLY A 124 2.84 12.53 1.60
CA GLY A 124 2.40 13.42 2.67
C GLY A 124 1.76 14.69 2.15
N ASP A 125 2.25 15.25 1.04
CA ASP A 125 1.74 16.49 0.44
C ASP A 125 0.30 16.39 -0.06
N HIS A 126 -0.19 15.17 -0.32
CA HIS A 126 -1.58 14.90 -0.71
C HIS A 126 -2.54 14.71 0.47
N ILE A 127 -2.07 14.79 1.72
CA ILE A 127 -2.92 14.70 2.91
C ILE A 127 -3.44 16.10 3.26
N PRO A 128 -4.76 16.35 3.38
CA PRO A 128 -5.28 17.66 3.79
C PRO A 128 -4.63 18.21 5.07
N GLU A 129 -4.34 19.50 5.11
CA GLU A 129 -3.64 20.15 6.23
C GLU A 129 -4.40 19.99 7.55
N GLU A 130 -5.74 19.97 7.50
CA GLU A 130 -6.60 19.80 8.68
C GLU A 130 -6.43 18.42 9.34
N LEU A 131 -5.98 17.42 8.58
CA LEU A 131 -5.67 16.06 9.07
C LEU A 131 -4.21 15.94 9.56
N ARG A 132 -3.35 16.91 9.26
CA ARG A 132 -1.97 16.99 9.79
C ARG A 132 -1.89 17.77 11.09
N SER A 133 -3.01 18.32 11.56
CA SER A 133 -3.05 19.16 12.76
C SER A 133 -2.73 18.37 14.04
N GLU A 134 -1.71 18.83 14.76
CA GLU A 134 -1.30 18.26 16.04
C GLU A 134 -2.31 18.47 17.18
N ASP A 135 -3.17 19.48 17.04
CA ASP A 135 -4.14 19.94 18.05
C ASP A 135 -5.49 19.24 17.95
N LYS A 136 -5.72 18.50 16.87
CA LYS A 136 -6.91 17.64 16.74
C LYS A 136 -6.56 16.24 17.22
N THR A 137 -7.52 15.63 17.89
CA THR A 137 -7.42 14.24 18.36
C THR A 137 -8.54 13.44 17.73
N ASP A 138 -8.20 12.42 16.97
CA ASP A 138 -9.18 11.47 16.46
C ASP A 138 -9.42 10.31 17.44
N PHE A 139 -10.39 9.42 17.13
CA PHE A 139 -10.68 8.27 17.98
C PHE A 139 -9.52 7.28 18.10
N ALA A 140 -8.69 7.14 17.06
CA ALA A 140 -7.54 6.24 17.11
C ALA A 140 -6.49 6.81 18.06
N GLU A 141 -6.15 8.09 17.96
CA GLU A 141 -5.23 8.78 18.87
C GLU A 141 -5.76 8.80 20.31
N ALA A 142 -7.06 9.03 20.50
CA ALA A 142 -7.68 9.02 21.83
C ALA A 142 -7.55 7.63 22.49
N ILE A 143 -7.76 6.55 21.75
CA ILE A 143 -7.80 5.18 22.28
C ILE A 143 -6.39 4.57 22.39
N PHE A 144 -5.60 4.66 21.32
CA PHE A 144 -4.29 4.01 21.18
C PHE A 144 -3.12 4.88 21.62
N GLY A 145 -3.34 6.16 21.86
CA GLY A 145 -2.29 7.09 22.24
C GLY A 145 -1.78 7.92 21.08
N LYS A 146 -1.03 8.96 21.43
CA LYS A 146 -0.34 9.86 20.50
C LYS A 146 1.12 9.94 20.90
N GLU A 147 2.01 9.65 19.95
CA GLU A 147 3.45 9.63 20.19
C GLU A 147 3.90 10.93 20.86
N SER A 148 4.72 10.82 21.91
CA SER A 148 5.21 11.93 22.71
C SER A 148 4.17 12.74 23.51
N LYS A 149 2.88 12.37 23.49
CA LYS A 149 1.83 13.07 24.28
C LYS A 149 1.17 12.18 25.35
N TRP A 150 0.63 11.02 24.98
CA TRP A 150 0.01 10.09 25.94
C TRP A 150 0.00 8.65 25.43
N ALA A 151 -0.07 7.69 26.36
CA ALA A 151 -0.06 6.26 26.09
C ALA A 151 -1.45 5.69 25.72
N SER A 152 -1.45 4.48 25.16
CA SER A 152 -2.66 3.70 24.90
C SER A 152 -3.45 3.42 26.17
N ARG A 153 -4.78 3.48 26.06
CA ARG A 153 -5.73 3.01 27.09
C ARG A 153 -6.26 1.61 26.81
N VAL A 154 -5.72 0.94 25.79
CA VAL A 154 -6.08 -0.42 25.36
C VAL A 154 -4.84 -1.30 25.30
N PHE A 155 -4.96 -2.52 25.81
CA PHE A 155 -3.87 -3.50 25.94
C PHE A 155 -4.32 -4.84 25.37
N PHE A 156 -3.48 -5.43 24.53
CA PHE A 156 -3.78 -6.68 23.82
C PHE A 156 -3.01 -7.84 24.43
N GLU A 157 -3.69 -8.96 24.66
CA GLU A 157 -3.08 -10.22 25.05
C GLU A 157 -2.94 -11.16 23.84
N ASP A 158 -2.04 -12.13 23.94
CA ASP A 158 -1.88 -13.17 22.93
C ASP A 158 -3.20 -13.93 22.71
N ALA A 159 -3.42 -14.35 21.46
CA ALA A 159 -4.53 -15.20 21.09
C ALA A 159 -4.12 -16.66 21.22
N PHE A 160 -4.65 -17.35 22.22
CA PHE A 160 -4.35 -18.76 22.49
C PHE A 160 -5.33 -19.67 21.75
N LEU A 161 -4.84 -20.84 21.31
CA LEU A 161 -5.66 -21.86 20.69
C LEU A 161 -6.74 -22.33 21.68
N GLY A 162 -8.00 -22.36 21.22
CA GLY A 162 -9.09 -22.90 22.01
C GLY A 162 -8.91 -24.40 22.31
N GLU A 163 -9.48 -24.85 23.42
CA GLU A 163 -9.42 -26.24 23.88
C GLU A 163 -9.93 -27.23 22.81
N GLU A 164 -9.46 -28.48 22.90
CA GLU A 164 -9.89 -29.61 22.07
C GLU A 164 -9.65 -29.48 20.54
N GLN A 165 -8.75 -28.59 20.13
CA GLN A 165 -8.35 -28.45 18.72
C GLN A 165 -6.97 -29.06 18.47
N ASN A 166 -6.93 -30.21 17.80
CA ASN A 166 -5.69 -30.87 17.38
C ASN A 166 -5.49 -30.71 15.86
N ASP A 167 -4.25 -30.86 15.39
CA ASP A 167 -3.89 -30.84 13.96
C ASP A 167 -4.41 -29.58 13.22
N VAL A 168 -3.97 -28.42 13.70
CA VAL A 168 -4.48 -27.10 13.26
C VAL A 168 -3.87 -26.60 11.95
N PHE A 169 -2.77 -27.19 11.50
CA PHE A 169 -2.00 -26.71 10.35
C PHE A 169 -2.30 -27.51 9.08
N MET A 170 -2.31 -26.82 7.95
CA MET A 170 -2.18 -27.45 6.63
C MET A 170 -0.72 -27.84 6.38
N ASN A 171 -0.48 -28.58 5.31
CA ASN A 171 0.88 -28.89 4.86
C ASN A 171 1.62 -27.60 4.47
N GLU A 172 2.94 -27.62 4.64
CA GLU A 172 3.82 -26.55 4.16
C GLU A 172 3.80 -26.51 2.62
N THR A 173 3.80 -25.29 2.09
CA THR A 173 3.76 -25.08 0.64
C THR A 173 4.20 -23.66 0.28
N SER A 174 4.44 -23.42 -1.01
CA SER A 174 4.57 -22.07 -1.55
C SER A 174 3.23 -21.57 -2.12
N PRO A 175 2.78 -20.36 -1.75
CA PRO A 175 1.65 -19.73 -2.38
C PRO A 175 2.05 -19.15 -3.75
N LYS A 176 1.05 -18.80 -4.58
CA LYS A 176 1.25 -18.02 -5.81
C LYS A 176 2.04 -16.74 -5.51
N ILE A 177 2.97 -16.37 -6.39
CA ILE A 177 3.85 -15.20 -6.20
C ILE A 177 3.02 -13.92 -6.03
N LEU A 178 3.33 -13.17 -4.96
CA LEU A 178 2.75 -11.87 -4.66
C LEU A 178 3.80 -10.79 -4.90
N ALA A 179 3.60 -9.96 -5.93
CA ALA A 179 4.48 -8.84 -6.19
C ALA A 179 4.37 -7.76 -5.10
N SER A 180 5.44 -6.99 -4.91
CA SER A 180 5.46 -5.84 -4.00
C SER A 180 4.71 -4.64 -4.58
N PRO A 181 4.10 -3.77 -3.75
CA PRO A 181 3.54 -2.51 -4.22
C PRO A 181 4.63 -1.67 -4.91
N LYS A 182 4.24 -0.96 -5.97
CA LYS A 182 5.14 -0.05 -6.70
C LYS A 182 4.54 1.36 -6.71
N PRO A 183 5.32 2.41 -6.37
CA PRO A 183 4.85 3.81 -6.43
C PRO A 183 4.33 4.21 -7.81
N THR A 184 4.87 3.59 -8.86
CA THR A 184 4.45 3.79 -10.26
C THR A 184 3.05 3.27 -10.56
N ALA A 185 2.43 2.49 -9.67
CA ALA A 185 1.03 2.08 -9.74
C ALA A 185 0.10 3.12 -9.08
N PHE A 186 0.42 4.41 -9.22
CA PHE A 186 -0.28 5.53 -8.59
C PHE A 186 -1.78 5.53 -8.85
N GLN A 187 -2.24 5.02 -9.99
CA GLN A 187 -3.65 4.96 -10.37
C GLN A 187 -4.49 4.08 -9.42
N LEU A 188 -3.83 3.22 -8.65
CA LEU A 188 -4.47 2.37 -7.64
C LEU A 188 -4.64 3.09 -6.29
N TYR A 189 -3.85 4.15 -6.06
CA TYR A 189 -3.74 4.86 -4.79
C TYR A 189 -4.31 6.28 -4.82
N LEU A 190 -4.43 6.88 -6.01
CA LEU A 190 -4.97 8.22 -6.23
C LEU A 190 -6.37 8.14 -6.86
N GLU A 191 -7.24 9.06 -6.47
CA GLU A 191 -8.52 9.28 -7.15
C GLU A 191 -8.29 9.77 -8.58
N GLN A 192 -9.05 9.24 -9.52
CA GLN A 192 -8.90 9.53 -10.95
C GLN A 192 -10.13 10.27 -11.46
N PRO A 193 -9.96 11.31 -12.32
CA PRO A 193 -11.04 12.24 -12.69
C PRO A 193 -12.34 11.59 -13.20
N TYR A 194 -12.23 10.43 -13.87
CA TYR A 194 -13.38 9.71 -14.44
C TYR A 194 -13.43 8.25 -13.98
N GLU A 195 -12.90 7.96 -12.78
CA GLU A 195 -12.83 6.61 -12.21
C GLU A 195 -12.23 5.60 -13.21
N GLU A 196 -12.88 4.44 -13.44
CA GLU A 196 -12.45 3.42 -14.40
C GLU A 196 -12.39 3.90 -15.86
N ASN A 197 -13.07 5.00 -16.20
CA ASN A 197 -13.11 5.57 -17.55
C ASN A 197 -12.00 6.61 -17.80
N THR A 198 -11.09 6.79 -16.84
CA THR A 198 -10.00 7.76 -17.00
C THR A 198 -9.00 7.27 -18.04
N TYR A 199 -8.89 8.01 -19.15
CA TYR A 199 -7.91 7.72 -20.20
C TYR A 199 -6.47 7.87 -19.69
N LEU A 200 -5.56 7.02 -20.18
CA LEU A 200 -4.14 6.97 -19.78
C LEU A 200 -3.45 8.35 -19.73
N ARG A 201 -3.71 9.22 -20.72
CA ARG A 201 -3.12 10.57 -20.82
C ARG A 201 -3.66 11.59 -19.79
N ASN A 202 -4.77 11.26 -19.14
CA ASN A 202 -5.47 12.11 -18.16
C ASN A 202 -5.32 11.55 -16.73
N LEU A 203 -4.53 10.48 -16.53
CA LEU A 203 -4.35 9.91 -15.20
C LEU A 203 -3.55 10.89 -14.33
N LYS A 204 -4.09 11.17 -13.15
CA LYS A 204 -3.36 11.90 -12.10
C LYS A 204 -2.31 11.00 -11.47
N HIS A 205 -1.11 11.53 -11.25
CA HIS A 205 0.01 10.92 -10.55
C HIS A 205 0.46 11.77 -9.36
N TRP A 206 1.53 11.34 -8.68
CA TRP A 206 2.01 11.97 -7.46
C TRP A 206 2.55 13.40 -7.65
N ASP A 207 2.72 13.93 -8.86
CA ASP A 207 3.11 15.35 -9.02
C ASP A 207 1.91 16.28 -9.25
N ASP A 208 0.71 15.71 -9.37
CA ASP A 208 -0.51 16.49 -9.49
C ASP A 208 -0.92 17.00 -8.10
N LYS A 209 -0.73 18.30 -7.86
CA LYS A 209 -0.99 18.97 -6.56
C LYS A 209 -2.42 18.78 -6.05
N ASP A 210 -3.37 18.58 -6.96
CA ASP A 210 -4.79 18.38 -6.65
C ASP A 210 -5.20 16.89 -6.70
N ALA A 211 -4.24 15.96 -6.72
CA ALA A 211 -4.51 14.54 -6.60
C ALA A 211 -4.86 14.17 -5.15
N LEU A 212 -5.98 13.47 -4.99
CA LEU A 212 -6.47 13.00 -3.69
C LEU A 212 -6.10 11.53 -3.50
N ILE A 213 -5.73 11.17 -2.28
CA ILE A 213 -5.48 9.78 -1.91
C ILE A 213 -6.82 9.03 -1.80
N ARG A 214 -6.94 7.92 -2.53
CA ARG A 214 -8.15 7.09 -2.60
C ARG A 214 -8.50 6.39 -1.27
N GLY A 215 -7.55 6.33 -0.34
CA GLY A 215 -7.76 5.85 1.03
C GLY A 215 -7.16 4.47 1.31
N HIS A 216 -7.97 3.54 1.83
CA HIS A 216 -7.48 2.29 2.42
C HIS A 216 -7.23 1.19 1.38
N LYS A 217 -6.12 0.47 1.57
CA LYS A 217 -5.82 -0.76 0.84
C LYS A 217 -6.48 -1.95 1.54
N LEU A 218 -7.44 -2.58 0.88
CA LEU A 218 -8.19 -3.74 1.36
C LEU A 218 -8.14 -4.89 0.36
N TYR A 219 -8.46 -6.10 0.84
CA TYR A 219 -8.42 -7.33 0.07
C TYR A 219 -9.77 -8.03 0.14
N TRP A 220 -10.32 -8.40 -1.01
CA TRP A 220 -11.58 -9.14 -1.11
C TRP A 220 -11.53 -10.48 -0.39
N HIS A 221 -12.61 -10.85 0.30
CA HIS A 221 -12.87 -12.22 0.69
C HIS A 221 -13.05 -13.09 -0.57
N ARG A 222 -12.36 -14.24 -0.61
CA ARG A 222 -12.35 -15.16 -1.75
C ARG A 222 -12.34 -16.57 -1.19
N ASP A 223 -13.27 -17.41 -1.66
CA ASP A 223 -13.24 -18.84 -1.38
C ASP A 223 -12.36 -19.54 -2.42
N THR A 224 -11.06 -19.32 -2.29
CA THR A 224 -10.07 -19.78 -3.27
C THR A 224 -9.76 -21.26 -3.06
N PRO A 225 -9.74 -22.09 -4.12
CA PRO A 225 -9.34 -23.49 -4.01
C PRO A 225 -7.88 -23.62 -3.58
N ASP A 226 -7.54 -24.73 -2.91
CA ASP A 226 -6.19 -25.09 -2.47
C ASP A 226 -5.53 -26.17 -3.34
N ASN A 227 -6.31 -26.80 -4.23
CA ASN A 227 -5.82 -27.76 -5.22
C ASN A 227 -4.98 -27.01 -6.27
N PRO A 228 -3.67 -27.30 -6.42
CA PRO A 228 -2.78 -26.60 -7.35
C PRO A 228 -3.19 -26.69 -8.83
N LYS A 229 -4.03 -27.67 -9.17
CA LYS A 229 -4.54 -27.85 -10.54
C LYS A 229 -5.68 -26.89 -10.88
N ASP A 230 -6.30 -26.28 -9.88
CA ASP A 230 -7.41 -25.35 -10.11
C ASP A 230 -6.88 -24.00 -10.59
N LYS A 231 -7.54 -23.44 -11.61
CA LYS A 231 -7.16 -22.17 -12.26
C LYS A 231 -6.84 -21.06 -11.26
N TYR A 232 -7.69 -20.90 -10.25
CA TYR A 232 -7.56 -19.81 -9.27
C TYR A 232 -6.88 -20.22 -7.98
N SER A 233 -6.23 -21.39 -7.92
CA SER A 233 -5.64 -21.89 -6.69
C SER A 233 -4.70 -20.87 -6.04
N TRP A 234 -4.77 -20.77 -4.71
CA TRP A 234 -3.81 -19.94 -3.97
C TRP A 234 -2.43 -20.60 -3.84
N ASN A 235 -2.37 -21.91 -4.08
CA ASN A 235 -1.25 -22.79 -3.77
C ASN A 235 -0.53 -23.28 -5.04
N GLU A 236 0.80 -23.40 -4.99
CA GLU A 236 1.61 -24.03 -6.06
C GLU A 236 1.71 -25.55 -5.92
N GLY A 237 1.37 -26.11 -4.75
CA GLY A 237 1.35 -27.57 -4.50
C GLY A 237 2.65 -28.16 -4.01
N GLU A 238 3.71 -27.38 -4.03
CA GLU A 238 5.03 -27.77 -3.55
C GLU A 238 5.75 -26.56 -2.95
N VAL A 239 6.79 -26.85 -2.16
CA VAL A 239 7.71 -25.84 -1.68
C VAL A 239 8.66 -25.48 -2.80
N LYS A 240 8.68 -24.21 -3.20
CA LYS A 240 9.59 -23.65 -4.19
C LYS A 240 10.72 -22.91 -3.48
N ASP A 241 11.95 -23.28 -3.78
CA ASP A 241 13.16 -22.66 -3.23
C ASP A 241 13.76 -21.69 -4.27
N ASP A 242 13.12 -20.52 -4.39
CA ASP A 242 13.66 -19.40 -5.17
C ASP A 242 13.40 -18.06 -4.45
N THR A 243 14.07 -17.00 -4.94
CA THR A 243 14.05 -15.68 -4.31
C THR A 243 12.70 -14.96 -4.32
N GLN A 244 11.71 -15.45 -5.08
CA GLN A 244 10.40 -14.82 -5.25
C GLN A 244 9.30 -15.55 -4.46
N HIS A 245 9.47 -16.84 -4.18
CA HIS A 245 8.52 -17.61 -3.39
C HIS A 245 8.76 -17.44 -1.89
N THR A 246 7.67 -17.51 -1.14
CA THR A 246 7.69 -17.64 0.32
C THR A 246 7.20 -19.03 0.67
N VAL A 247 7.69 -19.60 1.77
CA VAL A 247 7.16 -20.85 2.31
C VAL A 247 6.21 -20.52 3.45
N ILE A 248 5.01 -21.09 3.43
CA ILE A 248 4.00 -20.87 4.47
C ILE A 248 3.46 -22.20 4.98
N LYS A 249 3.01 -22.18 6.24
CA LYS A 249 2.24 -23.25 6.87
C LYS A 249 0.88 -22.70 7.31
N PRO A 250 -0.15 -22.76 6.46
CA PRO A 250 -1.44 -22.17 6.77
C PRO A 250 -2.14 -22.86 7.94
N ILE A 251 -3.01 -22.13 8.63
CA ILE A 251 -3.93 -22.69 9.62
C ILE A 251 -5.20 -23.17 8.89
N LYS A 252 -5.74 -24.32 9.27
CA LYS A 252 -6.98 -24.88 8.72
C LYS A 252 -8.18 -23.96 8.97
N ARG A 253 -9.26 -24.17 8.21
CA ARG A 253 -10.52 -23.45 8.42
C ARG A 253 -11.11 -23.77 9.79
N ASN A 254 -11.87 -22.83 10.34
CA ASN A 254 -12.66 -22.97 11.58
C ASN A 254 -11.86 -23.22 12.85
N ILE A 255 -10.55 -22.92 12.86
CA ILE A 255 -9.74 -22.92 14.08
C ILE A 255 -10.07 -21.68 14.92
N LYS A 256 -10.34 -21.89 16.20
CA LYS A 256 -10.78 -20.88 17.16
C LYS A 256 -9.65 -20.49 18.08
N PHE A 257 -9.51 -19.20 18.30
CA PHE A 257 -8.58 -18.63 19.26
C PHE A 257 -9.34 -17.78 20.29
N LYS A 258 -8.77 -17.66 21.48
CA LYS A 258 -9.26 -16.79 22.54
C LYS A 258 -8.15 -15.82 22.94
N SER A 259 -8.47 -14.54 22.89
CA SER A 259 -7.61 -13.44 23.35
C SER A 259 -8.42 -12.57 24.29
N ARG A 260 -7.74 -11.65 24.97
CA ARG A 260 -8.35 -10.62 25.80
C ARG A 260 -7.78 -9.26 25.40
N ILE A 261 -8.69 -8.29 25.31
CA ILE A 261 -8.35 -6.88 25.18
C ILE A 261 -8.75 -6.23 26.50
N ARG A 262 -7.80 -5.61 27.20
CA ARG A 262 -8.06 -4.81 28.40
C ARG A 262 -8.14 -3.35 28.00
N PHE A 263 -8.99 -2.60 28.69
CA PHE A 263 -9.08 -1.16 28.48
C PHE A 263 -9.28 -0.42 29.80
N GLU A 264 -9.00 0.87 29.81
CA GLU A 264 -9.25 1.73 30.96
C GLU A 264 -9.87 3.06 30.58
N ASN A 265 -10.84 3.50 31.38
CA ASN A 265 -11.46 4.82 31.30
C ASN A 265 -11.89 5.24 29.89
N LEU A 266 -12.38 4.30 29.07
CA LEU A 266 -12.97 4.63 27.77
C LEU A 266 -14.38 5.20 27.97
N THR A 267 -14.71 6.28 27.24
CA THR A 267 -16.09 6.76 27.18
C THR A 267 -16.99 5.74 26.47
N LYS A 268 -18.31 5.96 26.52
CA LYS A 268 -19.26 5.10 25.80
C LYS A 268 -19.01 5.13 24.29
N GLU A 269 -18.65 6.29 23.75
CA GLU A 269 -18.32 6.50 22.35
C GLU A 269 -17.01 5.81 21.98
N GLU A 270 -15.99 5.87 22.82
CA GLU A 270 -14.69 5.24 22.57
C GLU A 270 -14.78 3.71 22.63
N LEU A 271 -15.45 3.17 23.65
CA LEU A 271 -15.75 1.74 23.71
C LEU A 271 -16.65 1.32 22.53
N GLY A 272 -17.60 2.17 22.16
CA GLY A 272 -18.44 1.99 20.97
C GLY A 272 -17.63 1.92 19.68
N ALA A 273 -16.60 2.74 19.53
CA ALA A 273 -15.69 2.72 18.36
C ALA A 273 -14.92 1.40 18.29
N LEU A 274 -14.35 0.96 19.42
CA LEU A 274 -13.63 -0.32 19.50
C LEU A 274 -14.55 -1.51 19.16
N LEU A 275 -15.76 -1.54 19.73
CA LEU A 275 -16.75 -2.58 19.46
C LEU A 275 -17.30 -2.50 18.03
N PHE A 276 -17.43 -1.31 17.46
CA PHE A 276 -17.88 -1.15 16.06
C PHE A 276 -16.92 -1.81 15.07
N VAL A 277 -15.60 -1.76 15.37
CA VAL A 277 -14.58 -2.41 14.55
C VAL A 277 -14.50 -3.91 14.83
N LEU A 278 -14.63 -4.36 16.09
CA LEU A 278 -14.49 -5.78 16.45
C LEU A 278 -15.74 -6.62 16.14
N ASP A 279 -16.94 -6.06 16.34
CA ASP A 279 -18.24 -6.72 16.14
C ASP A 279 -18.84 -6.28 14.80
N LEU A 280 -18.28 -6.84 13.72
CA LEU A 280 -18.76 -6.56 12.36
C LEU A 280 -20.21 -7.05 12.15
N PRO A 281 -20.96 -6.47 11.20
CA PRO A 281 -22.29 -6.97 10.84
C PRO A 281 -22.26 -8.46 10.48
N GLN A 282 -23.39 -9.14 10.65
CA GLN A 282 -23.52 -10.56 10.31
C GLN A 282 -23.00 -10.85 8.89
N ASN A 283 -22.28 -11.96 8.75
CA ASN A 283 -21.62 -12.39 7.52
C ASN A 283 -20.55 -11.43 6.96
N HIS A 284 -19.96 -10.60 7.82
CA HIS A 284 -18.80 -9.77 7.50
C HIS A 284 -17.61 -10.20 8.36
N TYR A 285 -16.42 -10.20 7.77
CA TYR A 285 -15.23 -10.79 8.37
C TYR A 285 -14.03 -9.86 8.25
N HIS A 286 -13.04 -10.05 9.11
CA HIS A 286 -11.74 -9.37 8.98
C HIS A 286 -10.77 -10.17 8.13
N LYS A 287 -9.69 -9.52 7.70
CA LYS A 287 -8.56 -10.17 7.01
C LYS A 287 -7.22 -9.93 7.71
N ILE A 288 -6.53 -11.02 8.04
CA ILE A 288 -5.19 -11.02 8.67
C ILE A 288 -4.18 -11.89 7.90
N GLY A 289 -2.88 -11.72 8.16
CA GLY A 289 -1.81 -12.50 7.52
C GLY A 289 -1.34 -12.01 6.14
N MET A 290 -0.33 -12.66 5.57
CA MET A 290 0.29 -12.26 4.30
C MET A 290 -0.46 -12.80 3.07
N GLY A 291 -1.20 -13.91 3.22
CA GLY A 291 -1.98 -14.55 2.16
C GLY A 291 -3.31 -13.88 1.80
N LYS A 292 -3.62 -12.69 2.37
CA LYS A 292 -4.86 -11.94 2.10
C LYS A 292 -5.19 -11.78 0.60
N PRO A 293 -4.22 -11.45 -0.28
CA PRO A 293 -4.49 -11.30 -1.72
C PRO A 293 -5.05 -12.57 -2.37
N LEU A 294 -4.65 -13.74 -1.84
CA LEU A 294 -4.99 -15.04 -2.38
C LEU A 294 -6.25 -15.65 -1.75
N GLY A 295 -6.92 -14.93 -0.84
CA GLY A 295 -8.15 -15.38 -0.19
C GLY A 295 -7.97 -15.88 1.25
N LEU A 296 -6.73 -16.14 1.67
CA LEU A 296 -6.44 -16.62 3.02
C LEU A 296 -6.67 -15.55 4.10
N GLY A 297 -6.78 -16.01 5.34
CA GLY A 297 -6.75 -15.17 6.53
C GLY A 297 -8.05 -14.45 6.85
N SER A 298 -9.20 -14.97 6.40
CA SER A 298 -10.52 -14.46 6.79
C SER A 298 -10.87 -14.95 8.18
N ILE A 299 -11.23 -14.03 9.08
CA ILE A 299 -11.54 -14.34 10.50
C ILE A 299 -12.84 -13.67 10.95
N GLU A 300 -13.55 -14.35 11.85
CA GLU A 300 -14.68 -13.80 12.59
C GLU A 300 -14.21 -13.45 14.01
N ILE A 301 -14.61 -12.30 14.52
CA ILE A 301 -14.37 -11.90 15.91
C ILE A 301 -15.73 -11.86 16.62
N LYS A 302 -15.83 -12.49 17.79
CA LYS A 302 -17.03 -12.50 18.64
C LYS A 302 -16.69 -11.91 20.00
N PRO A 303 -16.80 -10.58 20.16
CA PRO A 303 -16.41 -9.95 21.42
C PRO A 303 -17.42 -10.25 22.53
N LYS A 304 -16.90 -10.35 23.75
CA LYS A 304 -17.67 -10.24 25.00
C LYS A 304 -17.09 -9.07 25.79
N VAL A 305 -17.94 -8.32 26.46
CA VAL A 305 -17.53 -7.10 27.17
C VAL A 305 -17.81 -7.25 28.64
N PHE A 306 -16.78 -7.00 29.45
CA PHE A 306 -16.88 -6.99 30.90
C PHE A 306 -16.38 -5.64 31.42
N ILE A 307 -17.13 -5.03 32.32
CA ILE A 307 -16.75 -3.79 33.01
C ILE A 307 -16.41 -4.13 34.46
N VAL A 308 -15.29 -3.60 34.94
CA VAL A 308 -14.85 -3.80 36.32
C VAL A 308 -15.29 -2.61 37.17
N ASP A 309 -16.13 -2.86 38.18
CA ASP A 309 -16.37 -1.90 39.25
C ASP A 309 -15.17 -1.91 40.20
N ARG A 310 -14.28 -0.93 40.04
CA ARG A 310 -13.04 -0.81 40.82
C ARG A 310 -13.32 -0.63 42.32
N GLU A 311 -14.36 0.12 42.68
CA GLU A 311 -14.70 0.36 44.07
C GLU A 311 -15.15 -0.95 44.73
N LYS A 312 -16.04 -1.69 44.07
CA LYS A 312 -16.48 -3.01 44.55
C LYS A 312 -15.35 -4.04 44.56
N ARG A 313 -14.44 -3.99 43.59
CA ARG A 313 -13.28 -4.90 43.51
C ARG A 313 -12.35 -4.75 44.71
N TYR A 314 -12.04 -3.51 45.11
CA TYR A 314 -11.11 -3.24 46.19
C TYR A 314 -11.76 -3.18 47.58
N LYS A 315 -13.09 -3.25 47.68
CA LYS A 315 -13.81 -3.36 48.97
C LYS A 315 -13.76 -4.75 49.60
N SER A 316 -13.58 -5.82 48.81
CA SER A 316 -13.46 -7.19 49.31
C SER A 316 -12.47 -7.97 48.47
N LEU A 317 -11.56 -8.71 49.12
CA LEU A 317 -10.57 -9.55 48.44
C LEU A 317 -11.21 -10.81 47.83
N PHE A 318 -12.18 -11.39 48.53
CA PHE A 318 -12.81 -12.66 48.18
C PHE A 318 -14.31 -12.50 47.95
N LYS A 319 -14.84 -13.31 47.04
CA LYS A 319 -16.26 -13.58 46.85
C LYS A 319 -16.38 -15.11 46.80
N ASP A 320 -17.01 -15.68 47.82
CA ASP A 320 -17.00 -17.13 48.06
C ASP A 320 -15.54 -17.64 48.15
N ASP A 321 -15.22 -18.79 47.54
CA ASP A 321 -13.87 -19.38 47.51
C ASP A 321 -12.98 -18.83 46.37
N ALA A 322 -13.34 -17.68 45.77
CA ALA A 322 -12.63 -17.10 44.64
C ALA A 322 -12.30 -15.60 44.83
N TRP A 323 -11.40 -15.09 43.99
CA TRP A 323 -11.08 -13.66 43.93
C TRP A 323 -12.31 -12.84 43.52
N ASN A 324 -12.58 -11.76 44.26
CA ASN A 324 -13.60 -10.81 43.85
C ASN A 324 -13.10 -9.95 42.68
N LEU A 325 -13.45 -10.34 41.45
CA LEU A 325 -13.06 -9.59 40.26
C LEU A 325 -13.92 -8.33 40.02
N ALA A 326 -15.11 -8.28 40.62
CA ALA A 326 -16.15 -7.27 40.41
C ALA A 326 -16.42 -6.96 38.92
N GLU A 327 -16.40 -7.99 38.09
CA GLU A 327 -16.71 -7.93 36.66
C GLU A 327 -18.22 -8.04 36.45
N GLU A 328 -18.76 -7.11 35.66
CA GLU A 328 -20.13 -7.13 35.17
C GLU A 328 -20.12 -7.45 33.68
N ASP A 329 -20.85 -8.49 33.26
CA ASP A 329 -21.02 -8.81 31.85
C ASP A 329 -21.95 -7.78 31.19
N LYS A 330 -21.38 -6.99 30.29
CA LYS A 330 -22.05 -5.95 29.51
C LYS A 330 -22.23 -6.35 28.04
N THR A 331 -22.10 -7.63 27.72
CA THR A 331 -22.18 -8.12 26.34
C THR A 331 -23.55 -7.83 25.69
N SER A 332 -24.65 -7.84 26.45
CA SER A 332 -25.98 -7.46 25.94
C SER A 332 -26.10 -5.97 25.57
N GLU A 333 -25.22 -5.12 26.11
CA GLU A 333 -25.21 -3.66 25.91
C GLU A 333 -24.28 -3.23 24.75
N ILE A 334 -23.62 -4.15 24.05
CA ILE A 334 -22.70 -3.85 22.92
C ILE A 334 -23.35 -2.89 21.90
N ASN A 335 -24.60 -3.12 21.57
CA ASN A 335 -25.33 -2.28 20.61
C ASN A 335 -25.56 -0.85 21.11
N GLU A 336 -25.67 -0.64 22.42
CA GLU A 336 -25.82 0.70 23.01
C GLU A 336 -24.52 1.50 22.85
N PHE A 337 -23.37 0.88 23.13
CA PHE A 337 -22.06 1.50 22.90
C PHE A 337 -21.84 1.84 21.43
N LYS A 338 -22.10 0.87 20.52
CA LYS A 338 -22.00 1.10 19.06
C LYS A 338 -22.92 2.25 18.60
N ASN A 339 -24.10 2.40 19.20
CA ASN A 339 -25.02 3.50 18.89
C ASN A 339 -24.55 4.85 19.43
N ALA A 340 -23.93 4.89 20.63
CA ALA A 340 -23.32 6.12 21.15
C ALA A 340 -22.23 6.63 20.18
N PHE A 341 -21.33 5.73 19.77
CA PHE A 341 -20.33 6.02 18.75
C PHE A 341 -20.94 6.48 17.43
N GLY A 342 -21.90 5.71 16.90
CA GLY A 342 -22.57 6.03 15.64
C GLY A 342 -23.24 7.41 15.66
N THR A 343 -23.94 7.73 16.75
CA THR A 343 -24.60 9.03 16.93
C THR A 343 -23.58 10.17 16.97
N TYR A 344 -22.48 9.98 17.70
CA TYR A 344 -21.42 10.97 17.76
C TYR A 344 -20.85 11.25 16.36
N ILE A 345 -20.45 10.22 15.61
CA ILE A 345 -19.88 10.39 14.27
C ILE A 345 -20.89 11.03 13.30
N LEU A 346 -22.14 10.55 13.29
CA LEU A 346 -23.18 11.10 12.42
C LEU A 346 -23.48 12.58 12.72
N SER A 347 -23.30 13.03 13.97
CA SER A 347 -23.43 14.44 14.33
C SER A 347 -22.29 15.32 13.80
N LYS A 348 -21.13 14.73 13.49
CA LYS A 348 -19.90 15.45 13.07
C LYS A 348 -19.65 15.44 11.57
N ILE A 349 -20.22 14.48 10.83
CA ILE A 349 -20.08 14.43 9.36
C ILE A 349 -21.13 15.30 8.66
N SER A 350 -20.77 15.85 7.50
CA SER A 350 -21.68 16.66 6.68
C SER A 350 -22.89 15.86 6.22
N ASN A 351 -24.01 16.55 5.96
CA ASN A 351 -25.25 15.90 5.53
C ASN A 351 -25.12 15.21 4.17
N ASP A 352 -24.26 15.70 3.27
CA ASP A 352 -24.01 15.07 1.96
C ASP A 352 -23.42 13.66 2.08
N ASN A 353 -22.74 13.36 3.20
CA ASN A 353 -22.17 12.04 3.48
C ASN A 353 -23.18 11.05 4.09
N LYS A 354 -24.40 11.52 4.43
CA LYS A 354 -25.48 10.71 4.98
C LYS A 354 -26.40 10.27 3.85
N ARG A 355 -26.27 9.01 3.39
CA ARG A 355 -27.28 8.43 2.49
C ARG A 355 -28.63 8.40 3.21
N ASN A 356 -29.72 8.73 2.49
CA ASN A 356 -31.14 8.71 2.93
C ASN A 356 -31.37 7.82 4.16
N ALA A 357 -31.24 8.41 5.34
CA ALA A 357 -31.44 7.73 6.60
C ALA A 357 -32.94 7.68 6.86
N ASN A 358 -33.53 6.48 6.89
CA ASN A 358 -34.86 6.32 7.48
C ASN A 358 -34.73 6.54 9.00
N ASP A 359 -35.61 7.37 9.57
CA ASP A 359 -35.59 7.76 11.00
C ASP A 359 -35.73 6.58 11.99
N ASP A 360 -36.14 5.40 11.52
CA ASP A 360 -36.36 4.21 12.38
C ASP A 360 -35.09 3.35 12.64
N LYS A 361 -33.95 3.66 12.00
CA LYS A 361 -32.73 2.85 12.14
C LYS A 361 -31.83 3.34 13.26
N LYS A 362 -31.23 2.40 13.99
CA LYS A 362 -30.19 2.65 14.99
C LYS A 362 -28.97 3.36 14.37
N SER A 363 -28.36 4.28 15.11
CA SER A 363 -27.24 5.11 14.61
C SER A 363 -26.04 4.31 14.10
N ALA A 364 -25.73 3.15 14.71
CA ALA A 364 -24.65 2.28 14.24
C ALA A 364 -24.94 1.70 12.84
N ASP A 365 -26.19 1.33 12.55
CA ASP A 365 -26.60 0.79 11.26
C ASP A 365 -26.63 1.88 10.18
N LEU A 366 -27.01 3.10 10.56
CA LEU A 366 -26.95 4.28 9.69
C LEU A 366 -25.51 4.64 9.35
N LEU A 367 -24.58 4.52 10.31
CA LEU A 367 -23.17 4.79 10.06
C LEU A 367 -22.61 3.86 8.96
N TRP A 368 -22.96 2.58 8.96
CA TRP A 368 -22.62 1.64 7.88
C TRP A 368 -23.21 1.98 6.50
N GLN A 369 -24.22 2.86 6.43
CA GLN A 369 -24.85 3.31 5.19
C GLN A 369 -24.21 4.59 4.62
N THR A 370 -23.29 5.23 5.34
CA THR A 370 -22.50 6.35 4.79
C THR A 370 -21.69 5.90 3.57
N GLU A 371 -21.41 6.82 2.63
CA GLU A 371 -20.80 6.48 1.34
C GLU A 371 -19.54 5.61 1.51
N ARG A 372 -18.58 6.08 2.32
CA ARG A 372 -17.32 5.38 2.57
C ARG A 372 -17.51 4.02 3.26
N LEU A 373 -18.29 3.97 4.33
CA LEU A 373 -18.47 2.72 5.08
C LEU A 373 -19.32 1.70 4.34
N SER A 374 -20.19 2.13 3.43
CA SER A 374 -20.93 1.22 2.57
C SER A 374 -20.00 0.48 1.60
N GLN A 375 -18.98 1.15 1.04
CA GLN A 375 -17.96 0.50 0.21
C GLN A 375 -17.13 -0.50 1.03
N LEU A 376 -16.72 -0.10 2.25
CA LEU A 376 -16.00 -0.99 3.17
C LEU A 376 -16.84 -2.22 3.52
N LYS A 377 -18.12 -2.02 3.87
CA LYS A 377 -19.06 -3.10 4.19
C LYS A 377 -19.17 -4.11 3.06
N ILE A 378 -19.27 -3.63 1.81
CA ILE A 378 -19.24 -4.51 0.64
C ILE A 378 -17.96 -5.35 0.62
N MET A 379 -16.79 -4.76 0.84
CA MET A 379 -15.53 -5.52 0.83
C MET A 379 -15.41 -6.57 1.94
N LEU A 380 -16.00 -6.31 3.12
CA LEU A 380 -15.94 -7.21 4.28
C LEU A 380 -16.95 -8.37 4.21
N SER A 381 -17.91 -8.33 3.28
CA SER A 381 -18.98 -9.34 3.14
C SER A 381 -18.47 -10.68 2.60
N TRP A 382 -18.88 -11.78 3.23
CA TRP A 382 -18.70 -13.15 2.73
C TRP A 382 -19.85 -13.63 1.85
N ASN A 383 -20.84 -12.78 1.54
CA ASN A 383 -21.80 -13.10 0.47
C ASN A 383 -21.15 -12.95 -0.92
N ASN A 384 -20.08 -12.16 -1.05
CA ASN A 384 -19.52 -11.87 -2.37
C ASN A 384 -18.91 -13.10 -3.07
N PRO A 385 -18.23 -14.03 -2.38
CA PRO A 385 -17.82 -15.31 -2.97
C PRO A 385 -18.93 -16.12 -3.65
N GLU A 386 -20.20 -15.91 -3.29
CA GLU A 386 -21.35 -16.58 -3.93
C GLU A 386 -21.76 -15.91 -5.24
N THR A 387 -21.22 -14.73 -5.56
CA THR A 387 -21.50 -14.04 -6.81
C THR A 387 -20.88 -14.77 -7.99
N ARG A 388 -21.60 -14.77 -9.12
CA ARG A 388 -21.14 -15.41 -10.35
C ARG A 388 -19.79 -14.83 -10.81
N ASP A 389 -18.87 -15.73 -11.16
CA ASP A 389 -17.53 -15.43 -11.68
C ASP A 389 -16.64 -14.63 -10.69
N TRP A 390 -16.94 -14.69 -9.38
CA TRP A 390 -16.25 -13.91 -8.35
C TRP A 390 -14.73 -14.04 -8.37
N LEU A 391 -14.21 -15.26 -8.53
CA LEU A 391 -12.77 -15.52 -8.52
C LEU A 391 -12.06 -14.89 -9.72
N GLU A 392 -12.72 -14.76 -10.88
CA GLU A 392 -12.21 -14.04 -12.04
C GLU A 392 -12.28 -12.52 -11.79
N LYS A 393 -13.43 -12.01 -11.34
CA LYS A 393 -13.63 -10.56 -11.06
C LYS A 393 -12.65 -10.00 -10.03
N THR A 394 -12.20 -10.84 -9.10
CA THR A 394 -11.32 -10.44 -7.99
C THR A 394 -9.91 -11.00 -8.09
N ARG A 395 -9.54 -11.57 -9.24
CA ARG A 395 -8.15 -12.00 -9.45
C ARG A 395 -7.23 -10.78 -9.52
N TYR A 396 -5.96 -11.02 -9.24
CA TYR A 396 -4.94 -10.01 -9.44
C TYR A 396 -4.63 -9.84 -10.92
N MET A 397 -4.28 -8.61 -11.31
CA MET A 397 -3.67 -8.35 -12.60
C MET A 397 -2.36 -9.13 -12.72
N MET A 398 -2.06 -9.60 -13.92
CA MET A 398 -0.89 -10.42 -14.23
C MET A 398 0.03 -9.70 -15.21
N ILE A 399 1.34 -9.89 -15.02
CA ILE A 399 2.37 -9.42 -15.96
C ILE A 399 2.34 -10.25 -17.25
N GLU A 400 1.97 -11.53 -17.15
CA GLU A 400 1.84 -12.47 -18.26
C GLU A 400 0.48 -13.17 -18.22
N CYS A 401 -0.61 -12.41 -18.38
CA CYS A 401 -1.95 -12.99 -18.51
C CYS A 401 -2.08 -13.77 -19.83
N GLN A 402 -2.67 -14.98 -19.77
CA GLN A 402 -2.81 -15.89 -20.91
C GLN A 402 -4.30 -16.21 -21.18
N PRO A 403 -4.92 -15.63 -22.22
CA PRO A 403 -6.31 -15.93 -22.56
C PRO A 403 -6.54 -17.40 -22.92
N THR A 404 -5.52 -18.05 -23.50
CA THR A 404 -5.55 -19.46 -23.93
C THR A 404 -5.69 -20.45 -22.77
N VAL A 405 -5.39 -20.02 -21.54
CA VAL A 405 -5.58 -20.79 -20.29
C VAL A 405 -6.89 -20.38 -19.59
N GLY A 406 -7.78 -19.69 -20.31
CA GLY A 406 -9.13 -19.36 -19.89
C GLY A 406 -9.27 -18.11 -19.02
N TYR A 407 -8.22 -17.27 -18.89
CA TYR A 407 -8.30 -15.98 -18.19
C TYR A 407 -8.93 -14.88 -19.05
N GLU A 408 -9.77 -14.04 -18.46
CA GLU A 408 -10.33 -12.86 -19.12
C GLU A 408 -9.35 -11.69 -18.97
N CYS A 409 -8.30 -11.67 -19.80
CA CYS A 409 -7.24 -10.66 -19.71
C CYS A 409 -7.74 -9.26 -20.09
N ILE A 410 -7.35 -8.24 -19.32
CA ILE A 410 -7.84 -6.84 -19.43
C ILE A 410 -7.12 -6.05 -20.56
N CYS A 411 -6.14 -6.64 -21.23
CA CYS A 411 -5.30 -5.94 -22.20
C CYS A 411 -6.09 -5.45 -23.44
N ALA A 412 -5.98 -4.16 -23.76
CA ALA A 412 -6.58 -3.60 -24.97
C ALA A 412 -5.77 -4.01 -26.22
N GLY A 413 -6.30 -4.97 -26.98
CA GLY A 413 -5.83 -5.36 -28.32
C GLY A 413 -4.42 -5.98 -28.36
N THR A 414 -4.33 -7.29 -28.57
CA THR A 414 -3.45 -7.94 -29.56
C THR A 414 -3.48 -9.47 -29.43
N ASN A 415 -3.47 -10.15 -30.57
CA ASN A 415 -3.20 -11.58 -30.76
C ASN A 415 -1.81 -11.96 -30.21
N LYS A 416 -1.67 -12.08 -28.89
CA LYS A 416 -0.44 -12.58 -28.24
C LYS A 416 -0.82 -13.60 -27.18
N ASP A 417 -0.03 -14.67 -27.08
CA ASP A 417 -0.20 -15.73 -26.09
C ASP A 417 -0.07 -15.22 -24.64
N LYS A 418 0.55 -14.05 -24.45
CA LYS A 418 0.77 -13.39 -23.15
C LYS A 418 0.54 -11.89 -23.26
N CYS A 419 -0.07 -11.29 -22.23
CA CYS A 419 -0.25 -9.84 -22.14
C CYS A 419 -0.01 -9.29 -20.72
N ASN A 420 0.52 -8.06 -20.63
CA ASN A 420 0.77 -7.38 -19.36
C ASN A 420 -0.39 -6.44 -19.03
N GLU A 421 -1.19 -6.81 -18.03
CA GLU A 421 -2.41 -6.09 -17.65
C GLU A 421 -2.15 -4.76 -16.95
N TYR A 422 -0.92 -4.53 -16.48
CA TYR A 422 -0.53 -3.26 -15.86
C TYR A 422 -0.14 -2.19 -16.90
N LYS A 423 0.05 -2.58 -18.17
CA LYS A 423 0.62 -1.72 -19.22
C LYS A 423 -0.18 -0.43 -19.40
N ASP A 424 -1.49 -0.54 -19.48
CA ASP A 424 -2.38 0.59 -19.77
C ASP A 424 -2.91 1.25 -18.48
N ARG A 425 -2.34 0.88 -17.32
CA ARG A 425 -2.63 1.44 -15.99
C ARG A 425 -4.14 1.53 -15.71
N PRO A 426 -4.87 0.40 -15.76
CA PRO A 426 -6.30 0.42 -15.50
C PRO A 426 -6.58 0.92 -14.08
N VAL A 427 -7.63 1.72 -13.95
CA VAL A 427 -8.15 2.20 -12.66
C VAL A 427 -9.13 1.17 -12.13
N LEU A 428 -8.96 0.75 -10.88
CA LEU A 428 -9.85 -0.25 -10.28
C LEU A 428 -11.20 0.39 -9.91
N PRO A 429 -12.32 -0.28 -10.18
CA PRO A 429 -13.65 0.23 -9.84
C PRO A 429 -13.86 0.36 -8.32
N LYS A 430 -14.91 1.08 -7.91
CA LYS A 430 -15.40 1.08 -6.52
C LYS A 430 -15.99 -0.29 -6.17
N PRO A 431 -15.94 -0.73 -4.89
CA PRO A 431 -16.50 -2.02 -4.45
C PRO A 431 -17.94 -2.30 -4.92
N GLU A 432 -18.82 -1.31 -4.89
CA GLU A 432 -20.20 -1.44 -5.36
C GLU A 432 -20.30 -1.82 -6.85
N LYS A 433 -19.43 -1.28 -7.71
CA LYS A 433 -19.43 -1.60 -9.14
C LYS A 433 -18.94 -3.02 -9.40
N VAL A 434 -18.06 -3.56 -8.56
CA VAL A 434 -17.57 -4.94 -8.67
C VAL A 434 -18.71 -5.94 -8.43
N ILE A 435 -19.56 -5.68 -7.44
CA ILE A 435 -20.68 -6.58 -7.11
C ILE A 435 -21.90 -6.37 -8.02
N ILE A 436 -22.12 -5.16 -8.55
CA ILE A 436 -23.28 -4.81 -9.40
C ILE A 436 -23.10 -5.27 -10.85
N SER A 437 -21.90 -5.64 -11.29
CA SER A 437 -21.55 -5.87 -12.71
C SER A 437 -22.27 -7.05 -13.42
N ASN A 438 -23.44 -7.48 -12.92
CA ASN A 438 -24.38 -8.41 -13.52
C ASN A 438 -25.82 -7.82 -13.49
N ARG A 439 -26.10 -6.87 -14.38
CA ARG A 439 -27.35 -6.95 -15.15
C ARG A 439 -26.99 -7.16 -16.61
#